data_AF-A0A4Q2ZE99-F1
#
_entry.id   AF-A0A4Q2ZE99-F1
#
_cell.length_a   1.000
_cell.length_b   1.000
_cell.length_c   1.000
_cell.angle_alpha   90.00
_cell.angle_beta   90.00
_cell.angle_gamma   90.00
#
_symmetry.space_group_name_H-M   'P 1'
#
loop_
_entity.id
_entity.type
_entity.pdbx_description
1 polymer ?
#
loop_
_entity_poly.entity_id
_entity_poly.type
_entity_poly.pdbx_seq_one_letter_code
_entity_poly.pdbx_strand_id
1 'polypeptide(L)'
;FGMGGGLLQKLNRDTMKFAMKCSAIRIGDEWREVFKDPKTDPGKQSKKGRMALVHEGNWETLPIEGNGWRDELIEIFRDGNLVREWTFDEVRAAARI
;
A
#
# COMPACT_ATOMS: atom_id res chain seq x y z
N PHE A 1 29.54 -2.96 -13.28
CA PHE A 1 29.71 -2.16 -12.05
C PHE A 1 29.49 -3.06 -10.83
N GLY A 2 30.13 -2.75 -9.70
CA GLY A 2 29.92 -3.46 -8.43
C GLY A 2 29.59 -2.46 -7.32
N MET A 3 28.51 -2.71 -6.58
CA MET A 3 28.10 -1.90 -5.42
C MET A 3 27.90 -2.81 -4.22
N GLY A 4 28.69 -2.58 -3.16
CA GLY A 4 28.59 -3.31 -1.89
C GLY A 4 27.57 -2.66 -0.95
N GLY A 5 28.03 -2.11 0.18
CA GLY A 5 27.16 -1.52 1.21
C GLY A 5 26.24 -0.39 0.70
N GLY A 6 26.61 0.29 -0.39
CA GLY A 6 25.73 1.28 -1.02
C GLY A 6 24.40 0.71 -1.52
N LEU A 7 24.39 -0.55 -1.97
CA LEU A 7 23.19 -1.20 -2.50
C LEU A 7 22.30 -1.80 -1.39
N LEU A 8 22.90 -2.36 -0.35
CA LEU A 8 22.18 -3.19 0.63
C LEU A 8 22.11 -2.61 2.06
N GLN A 9 22.91 -1.58 2.39
CA GLN A 9 23.04 -1.07 3.76
C GLN A 9 22.78 0.43 3.89
N LYS A 10 22.88 1.22 2.81
CA LYS A 10 22.62 2.66 2.82
C LYS A 10 21.13 3.02 2.59
N LEU A 11 20.22 2.09 2.83
CA LEU A 11 18.77 2.29 2.77
C LEU A 11 18.19 2.11 4.18
N ASN A 12 17.17 2.87 4.51
CA ASN A 12 16.41 2.71 5.75
C ASN A 12 14.91 2.81 5.48
N ARG A 13 14.09 2.60 6.51
CA ARG A 13 12.62 2.65 6.42
C ARG A 13 12.11 3.97 5.82
N ASP A 14 12.77 5.09 6.13
CA ASP A 14 12.36 6.42 5.69
C ASP A 14 12.79 6.76 4.27
N THR A 15 13.72 6.02 3.67
CA THR A 15 14.20 6.30 2.31
C THR A 15 13.05 6.38 1.30
N MET A 16 12.05 5.49 1.42
CA MET A 16 10.82 5.52 0.62
C MET A 16 9.58 5.93 1.44
N LYS A 17 9.77 6.41 2.67
CA LYS A 17 8.71 6.80 3.62
C LYS A 17 7.67 5.69 3.88
N PHE A 18 8.09 4.42 3.93
CA PHE A 18 7.18 3.32 4.26
C PHE A 18 6.57 3.51 5.66
N ALA A 19 5.25 3.46 5.72
CA ALA A 19 4.48 3.64 6.94
C ALA A 19 3.16 2.85 6.91
N MET A 20 2.77 2.31 8.07
CA MET A 20 1.45 1.75 8.29
C MET A 20 0.60 2.73 9.12
N LYS A 21 -0.66 2.93 8.71
CA LYS A 21 -1.64 3.81 9.36
C LYS A 21 -3.02 3.17 9.27
N CYS A 22 -3.80 3.26 10.34
CA CYS A 22 -5.21 2.96 10.29
C CYS A 22 -5.91 4.07 9.49
N SER A 23 -6.70 3.67 8.48
CA SER A 23 -7.45 4.60 7.63
C SER A 23 -8.98 4.46 7.78
N ALA A 24 -9.46 3.32 8.29
CA ALA A 24 -10.88 3.10 8.58
C ALA A 24 -11.07 2.17 9.78
N ILE A 25 -12.17 2.36 10.51
CA ILE A 25 -12.64 1.47 11.57
C ILE A 25 -14.09 1.07 11.31
N ARG A 26 -14.45 -0.19 11.59
CA ARG A 26 -15.85 -0.64 11.56
C ARG A 26 -16.42 -0.62 12.97
N ILE A 27 -17.51 0.12 13.19
CA ILE A 27 -18.24 0.20 14.47
C ILE A 27 -19.65 -0.33 14.23
N GLY A 28 -19.95 -1.52 14.78
CA GLY A 28 -21.12 -2.28 14.36
C GLY A 28 -21.00 -2.66 12.88
N ASP A 29 -21.99 -2.27 12.08
CA ASP A 29 -22.02 -2.50 10.63
C ASP A 29 -21.57 -1.28 9.82
N GLU A 30 -21.16 -0.19 10.47
CA GLU A 30 -20.78 1.06 9.81
C GLU A 30 -19.26 1.23 9.73
N TRP A 31 -18.75 1.56 8.54
CA TRP A 31 -17.38 2.03 8.37
C TRP A 31 -17.28 3.53 8.67
N ARG A 32 -16.21 3.91 9.38
CA ARG A 32 -15.86 5.32 9.65
C ARG A 32 -14.41 5.57 9.25
N GLU A 33 -14.18 6.68 8.57
CA GLU A 33 -12.84 7.13 8.25
C GLU A 33 -12.08 7.54 9.51
N VAL A 34 -10.82 7.15 9.60
CA VAL A 34 -9.89 7.62 10.63
C VAL A 34 -8.58 8.01 9.96
N PHE A 35 -7.92 9.04 10.46
CA PHE A 35 -6.67 9.52 9.88
C PHE A 35 -5.89 10.33 10.89
N LYS A 36 -4.59 10.45 10.67
CA LYS A 36 -3.74 11.36 11.41
C LYS A 36 -3.54 12.63 10.60
N ASP A 37 -3.64 13.77 11.27
CA ASP A 37 -3.35 15.08 10.69
C ASP A 37 -2.57 15.95 11.68
N PRO A 38 -1.23 15.80 11.74
CA PRO A 38 -0.41 16.52 12.71
C PRO A 38 -0.33 18.01 12.41
N LYS A 39 -0.70 18.86 13.38
CA LYS A 39 -0.63 20.33 13.24
C LYS A 39 0.75 20.87 12.82
N THR A 40 1.83 20.22 13.28
CA THR A 40 3.22 20.68 13.08
C THR A 40 3.89 20.07 11.86
N ASP A 41 3.25 19.11 11.18
CA ASP A 41 3.85 18.41 10.05
C ASP A 41 2.76 17.93 9.07
N PRO A 42 2.28 18.82 8.18
CA PRO A 42 1.25 18.49 7.20
C PRO A 42 1.66 17.36 6.23
N GLY A 43 2.97 17.16 6.02
CA GLY A 43 3.49 16.08 5.18
C GLY A 43 3.28 14.68 5.78
N LYS A 44 2.80 14.60 7.03
CA LYS A 44 2.46 13.34 7.72
C LYS A 44 0.95 13.10 7.82
N GLN A 45 0.14 13.86 7.08
CA GLN A 45 -1.29 13.55 6.96
C GLN A 45 -1.47 12.18 6.27
N SER A 46 -2.32 11.32 6.85
CA SER A 46 -2.60 10.00 6.27
C SER A 46 -3.87 10.01 5.41
N LYS A 47 -3.95 9.05 4.48
CA LYS A 47 -5.21 8.73 3.76
C LYS A 47 -6.28 8.26 4.76
N LYS A 48 -7.54 8.36 4.35
CA LYS A 48 -8.74 8.08 5.16
C LYS A 48 -9.69 7.20 4.34
N GLY A 49 -10.44 6.35 5.02
CA GLY A 49 -11.35 5.40 4.42
C GLY A 49 -10.69 4.07 4.04
N ARG A 50 -11.50 3.19 3.45
CA ARG A 50 -11.03 1.96 2.81
C ARG A 50 -10.57 2.31 1.40
N MET A 51 -9.40 1.83 0.99
CA MET A 51 -8.74 2.27 -0.24
C MET A 51 -8.60 1.13 -1.25
N ALA A 52 -8.58 1.49 -2.53
CA ALA A 52 -8.18 0.68 -3.68
C ALA A 52 -6.95 1.30 -4.36
N LEU A 53 -6.16 0.47 -5.05
CA LEU A 53 -5.14 0.92 -5.99
C LEU A 53 -5.68 0.74 -7.40
N VAL A 54 -5.73 1.80 -8.20
CA VAL A 54 -6.29 1.79 -9.54
C VAL A 54 -5.21 2.15 -10.55
N HIS A 55 -5.26 1.52 -11.73
CA HIS A 55 -4.33 1.78 -12.82
C HIS A 55 -5.08 1.98 -14.15
N GLU A 56 -5.61 3.19 -14.36
CA GLU A 56 -6.29 3.61 -15.60
C GLU A 56 -5.43 4.63 -16.35
N GLY A 57 -4.25 4.19 -16.80
CA GLY A 57 -3.24 5.03 -17.45
C GLY A 57 -2.23 5.66 -16.48
N ASN A 58 -2.62 5.91 -15.22
CA ASN A 58 -1.73 6.27 -14.13
C ASN A 58 -2.10 5.51 -12.85
N TRP A 59 -1.14 5.38 -11.93
CA TRP A 59 -1.37 4.79 -10.62
C TRP A 59 -2.04 5.78 -9.67
N GLU A 60 -3.20 5.41 -9.14
CA GLU A 60 -3.97 6.24 -8.22
C GLU A 60 -4.46 5.44 -7.02
N THR A 61 -4.57 6.10 -5.86
CA THR A 61 -5.17 5.49 -4.66
C THR A 61 -6.49 6.19 -4.37
N LEU A 62 -7.59 5.47 -4.57
CA LEU A 62 -8.97 5.97 -4.48
C LEU A 62 -9.74 5.21 -3.38
N PRO A 63 -10.89 5.73 -2.89
CA PRO A 63 -11.77 4.96 -2.04
C PRO A 63 -12.19 3.64 -2.70
N ILE A 64 -12.26 2.55 -1.92
CA ILE A 64 -12.67 1.23 -2.42
C ILE A 64 -14.15 1.19 -2.81
N GLU A 65 -14.96 2.05 -2.18
CA GLU A 65 -16.38 2.21 -2.47
C GLU A 65 -16.51 3.33 -3.50
N GLY A 66 -17.06 3.01 -4.66
CA GLY A 66 -17.07 3.91 -5.80
C GLY A 66 -17.08 3.16 -7.12
N ASN A 67 -16.98 3.92 -8.20
CA ASN A 67 -17.32 3.55 -9.57
C ASN A 67 -16.49 2.37 -10.12
N GLY A 68 -16.88 1.83 -11.28
CA GLY A 68 -16.44 0.55 -11.88
C GLY A 68 -14.96 0.39 -12.27
N TRP A 69 -14.03 0.98 -11.53
CA TRP A 69 -12.60 0.73 -11.62
C TRP A 69 -12.24 -0.62 -11.00
N ARG A 70 -11.14 -1.21 -11.46
CA ARG A 70 -10.56 -2.42 -10.89
C ARG A 70 -9.57 -2.06 -9.77
N ASP A 71 -9.74 -2.70 -8.61
CA ASP A 71 -8.70 -2.68 -7.58
C ASP A 71 -7.56 -3.65 -7.97
N GLU A 72 -6.35 -3.12 -8.03
CA GLU A 72 -5.12 -3.86 -8.31
C GLU A 72 -4.56 -4.53 -7.04
N LEU A 73 -5.04 -4.16 -5.85
CA LEU A 73 -4.71 -4.89 -4.63
C LEU A 73 -5.40 -6.25 -4.64
N ILE A 74 -4.63 -7.30 -4.35
CA ILE A 74 -5.17 -8.65 -4.22
C ILE A 74 -4.97 -9.17 -2.81
N GLU A 75 -5.89 -10.02 -2.37
CA GLU A 75 -5.75 -10.70 -1.11
C GLU A 75 -4.64 -11.75 -1.19
N ILE A 76 -3.71 -11.69 -0.24
CA ILE A 76 -2.64 -12.68 -0.11
C ILE A 76 -2.76 -13.50 1.17
N PHE A 77 -3.45 -12.98 2.18
CA PHE A 77 -3.60 -13.64 3.48
C PHE A 77 -5.00 -13.37 4.03
N ARG A 78 -5.68 -14.43 4.49
CA ARG A 78 -7.01 -14.36 5.10
C ARG A 78 -7.09 -15.33 6.28
N ASP A 79 -7.51 -14.83 7.44
CA ASP A 79 -7.85 -15.63 8.61
C ASP A 79 -6.81 -16.69 9.00
N GLY A 80 -5.53 -16.31 9.01
CA GLY A 80 -4.43 -17.22 9.38
C GLY A 80 -3.80 -17.97 8.21
N ASN A 81 -4.37 -17.88 7.00
CA ASN A 81 -3.97 -18.69 5.86
C ASN A 81 -3.43 -17.82 4.71
N LEU A 82 -2.35 -18.29 4.08
CA LEU A 82 -1.81 -17.74 2.85
C LEU A 82 -2.69 -18.20 1.68
N VAL A 83 -3.28 -17.26 0.94
CA VAL A 83 -4.19 -17.56 -0.18
C VAL A 83 -3.53 -17.39 -1.55
N ARG A 84 -2.39 -16.68 -1.60
CA ARG A 84 -1.61 -16.46 -2.82
C ARG A 84 -0.13 -16.44 -2.49
N GLU A 85 0.64 -17.15 -3.29
CA GLU A 85 2.10 -17.12 -3.31
C GLU A 85 2.60 -16.75 -4.70
N TRP A 86 3.83 -16.26 -4.76
CA TRP A 86 4.55 -16.04 -6.01
C TRP A 86 5.91 -16.71 -5.94
N THR A 87 6.28 -17.31 -7.05
CA THR A 87 7.64 -17.73 -7.32
C THR A 87 8.54 -16.53 -7.55
N PHE A 88 9.84 -16.70 -7.32
CA PHE A 88 10.80 -15.65 -7.56
C PHE A 88 10.89 -15.26 -9.05
N ASP A 89 10.61 -16.19 -9.96
CA ASP A 89 10.60 -15.92 -11.39
C ASP A 89 9.40 -15.08 -11.83
N GLU A 90 8.23 -15.28 -11.23
CA GLU A 90 7.07 -14.39 -11.43
C GLU A 90 7.37 -12.97 -10.98
N VAL A 91 7.99 -12.81 -9.80
CA VAL A 91 8.40 -11.50 -9.27
C VAL A 91 9.40 -10.83 -10.22
N ARG A 92 10.40 -11.58 -10.71
CA ARG A 92 11.38 -11.08 -11.68
C ARG A 92 10.75 -10.70 -13.01
N ALA A 93 9.76 -11.46 -13.49
CA ALA A 93 9.06 -11.16 -14.73
C ALA A 93 8.23 -9.87 -14.60
N ALA A 94 7.52 -9.69 -13.49
CA ALA A 94 6.71 -8.50 -13.22
C ALA A 94 7.56 -7.21 -13.06
N ALA A 95 8.79 -7.33 -12.57
CA ALA A 95 9.70 -6.20 -12.35
C ALA A 95 10.50 -5.78 -13.60
N ARG A 96 10.27 -6.40 -14.76
CA ARG A 96 10.96 -6.01 -16.01
C ARG A 96 10.44 -4.65 -16.49
N ILE A 97 11.37 -3.77 -16.83
CA ILE A 97 11.14 -2.46 -17.43
C ILE A 97 11.21 -2.59 -18.95
#